data_AF-A0A2T7UCQ9-F1
#
_entry.id   AF-A0A2T7UCQ9-F1
#
_cell.length_a   1.000
_cell.length_b   1.000
_cell.length_c   1.000
_cell.angle_alpha   90.00
_cell.angle_beta   90.00
_cell.angle_gamma   90.00
#
_symmetry.space_group_name_H-M   'P 1'
#
loop_
_entity.id
_entity.type
_entity.pdbx_description
1 polymer ?
#
loop_
_entity_poly.entity_id
_entity_poly.type
_entity_poly.pdbx_seq_one_letter_code
_entity_poly.pdbx_strand_id
1 'polypeptide(L)' 'KVYEDVINGGRYSFLSAPAIEGMLEGGVPIMKDGACLGAVGVSGVKSNEDAQIAKAGIAAIGL' A
#
# COMPACT_ATOMS: atom_id res chain seq x y z
N LYS A 1 0.51 7.49 7.01
CA LYS A 1 -0.44 8.03 7.99
C LYS A 1 -0.82 9.49 7.74
N VAL A 2 0.04 10.50 7.85
CA VAL A 2 -0.40 11.92 7.68
C VAL A 2 -1.18 12.17 6.38
N TYR A 3 -0.67 11.75 5.22
CA TYR A 3 -1.40 11.93 3.96
C TYR A 3 -2.63 11.02 3.82
N GLU A 4 -2.55 9.82 4.40
CA GLU A 4 -3.66 8.87 4.45
C GLU A 4 -4.83 9.43 5.27
N ASP A 5 -4.56 10.04 6.43
CA ASP A 5 -5.56 10.70 7.27
C ASP A 5 -6.19 11.90 6.55
N VAL A 6 -5.39 12.66 5.79
CA VAL A 6 -5.87 13.78 4.98
C VAL A 6 -6.79 13.29 3.85
N ILE A 7 -6.43 12.19 3.18
CA ILE A 7 -7.24 11.57 2.12
C ILE A 7 -8.54 11.01 2.71
N ASN A 8 -8.45 10.24 3.80
CA ASN A 8 -9.59 9.66 4.51
C ASN A 8 -10.52 10.75 5.09
N GLY A 9 -9.97 11.91 5.43
CA GLY A 9 -10.69 13.12 5.83
C GLY A 9 -11.39 13.87 4.69
N GLY A 10 -11.44 13.30 3.48
CA GLY A 10 -12.22 13.82 2.35
C GLY A 10 -11.42 14.63 1.33
N ARG A 11 -10.11 14.81 1.51
CA ARG A 11 -9.26 15.44 0.49
C ARG A 11 -8.77 14.42 -0.53
N TYR A 12 -9.69 13.77 -1.23
CA TYR A 12 -9.40 12.71 -2.21
C TYR A 12 -8.51 13.17 -3.38
N SER A 13 -8.40 14.47 -3.66
CA SER A 13 -7.49 15.02 -4.66
C SER A 13 -6.01 14.68 -4.38
N PHE A 14 -5.67 14.32 -3.14
CA PHE A 14 -4.33 13.85 -2.79
C PHE A 14 -4.01 12.44 -3.32
N LEU A 15 -4.99 11.66 -3.78
CA LEU A 15 -4.76 10.37 -4.44
C LEU A 15 -4.07 10.50 -5.80
N SER A 16 -4.27 11.64 -6.48
CA SER A 16 -3.69 11.92 -7.80
C SER A 16 -2.58 12.97 -7.76
N ALA A 17 -2.18 13.40 -6.57
CA ALA A 17 -1.16 14.42 -6.40
C ALA A 17 0.21 13.86 -6.86
N PRO A 18 0.86 14.48 -7.86
CA PRO A 18 2.17 14.05 -8.33
C PRO A 18 3.18 14.05 -7.18
N ALA A 19 3.99 13.00 -7.08
CA ALA A 19 4.99 12.78 -6.01
C ALA A 19 4.43 12.51 -4.60
N ILE A 20 3.10 12.46 -4.42
CA ILE A 20 2.49 11.92 -3.21
C ILE A 20 2.09 10.48 -3.53
N GLU A 21 2.91 9.54 -3.06
CA GLU A 21 2.48 8.16 -2.95
C GLU A 21 1.42 8.12 -1.83
N GLY A 22 0.16 8.40 -2.20
CA GLY A 22 -1.04 8.36 -1.34
C GLY A 22 -1.36 6.93 -0.90
N MET A 23 -0.33 6.24 -0.41
CA MET A 23 -0.36 4.84 -0.11
C MET A 23 -0.96 4.65 1.26
N LEU A 24 -1.99 3.80 1.28
CA LEU A 24 -2.42 3.10 2.48
C LEU A 24 -1.18 2.40 3.06
N GLU A 25 -0.76 2.79 4.26
CA GLU A 25 0.34 2.11 4.92
C GLU A 25 -0.06 0.64 5.20
N GLY A 26 0.87 -0.30 4.98
CA GLY A 26 0.59 -1.74 5.12
C GLY A 26 0.01 -2.44 3.89
N GLY A 27 -0.33 -1.68 2.83
CA GLY A 27 -0.73 -2.23 1.52
C GLY A 27 0.44 -2.35 0.56
N VAL A 28 0.58 -3.50 -0.12
CA VAL A 28 1.63 -3.75 -1.12
C VAL A 28 1.01 -4.35 -2.40
N PRO A 29 1.26 -3.77 -3.59
CA PRO A 29 0.71 -4.30 -4.84
C PRO A 29 1.41 -5.60 -5.25
N ILE A 30 0.66 -6.49 -5.88
CA ILE A 30 1.17 -7.70 -6.53
C ILE A 30 1.42 -7.37 -8.00
N MET A 31 2.70 -7.26 -8.37
CA MET A 31 3.12 -6.93 -9.73
C MET A 31 3.67 -8.18 -10.42
N LYS A 32 3.25 -8.43 -11.67
CA LYS A 32 3.81 -9.48 -12.54
C LYS A 32 3.86 -8.98 -13.97
N ASP A 33 5.02 -9.09 -14.62
CA ASP A 33 5.23 -8.66 -16.01
C ASP A 33 4.74 -7.23 -16.31
N GLY A 34 4.89 -6.32 -15.32
CA GLY A 34 4.44 -4.93 -15.42
C GLY A 34 2.92 -4.71 -15.18
N ALA A 35 2.14 -5.78 -15.00
CA ALA A 35 0.72 -5.70 -14.67
C ALA A 35 0.49 -5.81 -13.15
N CYS A 36 -0.41 -4.98 -12.62
CA CYS A 36 -0.90 -5.11 -11.24
C CYS A 36 -2.03 -6.16 -11.21
N LEU A 37 -1.79 -7.26 -10.50
CA LEU A 37 -2.74 -8.37 -10.37
C LEU A 37 -3.65 -8.24 -9.15
N GLY A 38 -3.34 -7.32 -8.24
CA GLY A 38 -4.02 -7.12 -6.97
C GLY A 38 -3.12 -6.49 -5.92
N ALA A 39 -3.48 -6.62 -4.64
CA ALA A 39 -2.68 -6.14 -3.52
C ALA A 39 -2.89 -6.99 -2.27
N VAL A 40 -1.89 -7.00 -1.38
CA VAL A 40 -1.99 -7.55 -0.02
C VAL A 40 -1.96 -6.39 0.97
N GLY A 41 -2.95 -6.34 1.86
CA GLY A 41 -2.99 -5.40 2.98
C GLY A 41 -2.80 -6.14 4.30
N VAL A 42 -1.90 -5.64 5.14
CA VAL A 42 -1.73 -6.12 6.52
C VAL A 42 -2.03 -4.97 7.48
N SER A 43 -2.67 -5.30 8.60
CA SER A 43 -2.99 -4.34 9.65
C SER A 43 -2.90 -5.02 11.00
N GLY A 44 -2.25 -4.36 11.96
CA GLY A 44 -2.21 -4.82 13.35
C GLY A 44 -0.90 -4.54 14.08
N VAL A 45 0.16 -4.14 13.38
CA VAL A 45 1.43 -3.73 14.00
C VAL A 45 1.84 -2.33 13.51
N LYS A 46 3.13 -1.95 13.61
CA LYS A 46 3.56 -0.66 13.05
C LYS A 46 3.43 -0.72 11.54
N SER A 47 3.07 0.41 10.93
CA SER A 47 2.86 0.56 9.49
C SER A 47 3.99 -0.01 8.60
N ASN A 48 5.24 0.14 9.04
CA ASN A 48 6.41 -0.38 8.34
C ASN A 48 6.54 -1.91 8.47
N GLU A 49 6.15 -2.47 9.62
CA GLU A 49 6.12 -3.90 9.89
C GLU A 49 4.96 -4.55 9.11
N ASP A 50 3.79 -3.92 9.04
CA ASP A 50 2.66 -4.36 8.20
C ASP A 50 3.07 -4.50 6.74
N ALA A 51 3.74 -3.47 6.18
CA ALA A 51 4.24 -3.51 4.80
C ALA A 51 5.32 -4.59 4.60
N GLN A 52 6.14 -4.87 5.60
CA GLN A 52 7.14 -5.95 5.55
C GLN A 52 6.47 -7.33 5.53
N ILE A 53 5.43 -7.53 6.34
CA ILE A 53 4.66 -8.78 6.39
C ILE A 53 3.94 -8.98 5.04
N ALA A 54 3.32 -7.94 4.49
CA ALA A 54 2.67 -7.98 3.18
C ALA A 54 3.66 -8.40 2.07
N LYS A 55 4.86 -7.82 2.04
CA LYS A 55 5.93 -8.20 1.10
C LYS A 55 6.36 -9.66 1.27
N ALA A 56 6.51 -10.14 2.51
CA ALA A 56 6.85 -11.53 2.77
C ALA A 56 5.77 -12.50 2.28
N GLY A 57 4.49 -12.14 2.47
CA GLY A 57 3.36 -12.89 1.94
C GLY A 57 3.36 -12.98 0.42
N ILE A 58 3.60 -11.86 -0.26
CA ILE A 58 3.69 -11.82 -1.74
C ILE A 58 4.88 -12.66 -2.24
N ALA A 59 6.04 -12.56 -1.59
CA ALA A 59 7.22 -13.32 -1.96
C ALA A 59 7.01 -14.84 -1.88
N ALA A 60 6.16 -15.31 -0.96
CA ALA A 60 5.83 -16.73 -0.83
C ALA A 60 5.00 -17.30 -1.99
N ILE A 61 4.35 -16.45 -2.81
CA ILE A 61 3.53 -16.87 -3.95
C ILE A 61 4.39 -17.25 -5.16
N GLY A 62 5.66 -16.83 -5.20
CA GLY A 62 6.62 -17.20 -6.26
C GLY A 62 6.28 -16.64 -7.64
N LEU A 63 5.72 -15.43 -7.69
CA LEU A 63 5.29 -14.76 -8.91
C LEU A 63 6.43 -14.15 -9.73
#